data_AF-A0A498NZG6-F1
#
_entry.id   AF-A0A498NZG6-F1
#
_cell.length_a   1.000
_cell.length_b   1.000
_cell.length_c   1.000
_cell.angle_alpha   90.00
_cell.angle_beta   90.00
_cell.angle_gamma   90.00
#
_symmetry.space_group_name_H-M   'P 1'
#
loop_
_entity.id
_entity.type
_entity.pdbx_description
1 polymer ?
#
loop_
_entity_poly.entity_id
_entity_poly.type
_entity_poly.pdbx_seq_one_letter_code
_entity_poly.pdbx_strand_id
1 'polypeptide(L)'
;MVFAVYRRPSSYRKWQDSSSVLTGAQVLTTNYILQFAEKYGKIFSLRILGSRIVVLDGYKLVKEVYLQQDDNLAGRPVLPLFYDIVGDKGRPFDPRSLLSNAVANVICVLVFGNRFEYSDNDFQSLLKNINEAVYLQGGICAQLYNMFPRLMRQVPGPHKKIFTLWREVIDFVREKVNTHRVDYDPSNPRDYIDCFLGEMENLKDDTAAGFDVENLCFCTLDLFGAGTETTSTTLYWGLLYMVKYSEIQAKVQEEIDHVVGGSRQPSLSDKDNMPYTNAVIHEIQRIGNIIPMNVARATVEDIQIGKYSIPKGTIVTGNLTSVLFDESEWETPHCFNPGHFLDKEGQFRRRDAFLPFSLDETELLTVPDGWKEPKFTREDNPKGLLEESSFATLFPKYREAYLKECWPLVQKALGDVFINATLDLIEGSMTVNTTKKTFDPYAILRARDLIKLLARSVPFEQIDKELATGEFFLRESEKRRKKMNEIKAKQAEASSKRQEQRQKAFVPPKEKPVLKKSKPATAENKIDIQAIKEKVKKAKNKKLGAPPVNPETPAAKDGKRKKVKS
;
A
#
# COMPACT_ATOMS: atom_id res chain seq x y z
N MET A 1 54.91 -19.69 -20.75
CA MET A 1 54.06 -20.23 -19.66
C MET A 1 54.50 -21.66 -19.40
N VAL A 2 54.98 -21.98 -18.20
CA VAL A 2 55.60 -23.29 -17.91
C VAL A 2 54.51 -24.26 -17.46
N PHE A 3 54.33 -25.36 -18.20
CA PHE A 3 53.42 -26.45 -17.86
C PHE A 3 54.19 -27.50 -17.06
N ALA A 4 53.69 -27.89 -15.88
CA ALA A 4 54.32 -28.89 -15.04
C ALA A 4 53.32 -30.00 -14.72
N VAL A 5 53.71 -31.24 -15.00
CA VAL A 5 52.93 -32.46 -14.74
C VAL A 5 53.48 -33.13 -13.49
N TYR A 6 52.61 -33.49 -12.54
CA TYR A 6 53.02 -34.07 -11.25
C TYR A 6 52.34 -35.41 -10.98
N ARG A 7 53.12 -36.38 -10.50
CA ARG A 7 52.67 -37.65 -9.91
C ARG A 7 52.93 -37.64 -8.40
N ARG A 8 52.02 -38.21 -7.60
CA ARG A 8 52.34 -38.78 -6.28
C ARG A 8 51.55 -40.09 -6.10
N PRO A 9 52.22 -41.14 -5.60
CA PRO A 9 52.13 -41.41 -4.16
C PRO A 9 53.50 -41.69 -3.50
N SER A 10 53.56 -41.35 -2.21
CA SER A 10 54.63 -41.59 -1.22
C SER A 10 56.05 -41.06 -1.54
N SER A 11 56.57 -40.27 -0.59
CA SER A 11 57.90 -39.64 -0.53
C SER A 11 58.11 -38.35 -1.35
N TYR A 12 58.49 -37.29 -0.62
CA TYR A 12 58.78 -35.95 -1.12
C TYR A 12 60.08 -35.94 -1.93
N ARG A 13 60.01 -35.89 -3.27
CA ARG A 13 61.07 -35.31 -4.11
C ARG A 13 60.44 -34.56 -5.29
N LYS A 14 60.68 -33.25 -5.36
CA LYS A 14 60.34 -32.41 -6.52
C LYS A 14 61.27 -32.80 -7.67
N TRP A 15 60.71 -33.31 -8.76
CA TRP A 15 61.35 -33.31 -10.07
C TRP A 15 60.58 -32.32 -10.96
N GLN A 16 61.24 -31.25 -11.38
CA GLN A 16 60.76 -30.38 -12.46
C GLN A 16 61.43 -30.86 -13.74
N ASP A 17 60.66 -31.43 -14.66
CA ASP A 17 61.12 -31.67 -16.03
C ASP A 17 60.71 -30.45 -16.86
N SER A 18 61.69 -29.62 -17.23
CA SER A 18 61.51 -28.37 -17.98
C SER A 18 61.57 -28.56 -19.50
N SER A 19 61.59 -29.80 -20.00
CA SER A 19 61.89 -30.10 -21.41
C SER A 19 60.72 -29.97 -22.40
N SER A 20 59.49 -29.65 -21.95
CA SER A 20 58.31 -29.59 -22.83
C SER A 20 57.52 -28.29 -22.66
N VAL A 21 57.99 -27.21 -23.28
CA VAL A 21 57.22 -25.96 -23.41
C VAL A 21 56.19 -26.15 -24.52
N LEU A 22 55.02 -26.71 -24.20
CA LEU A 22 53.89 -26.79 -25.12
C LEU A 22 53.06 -25.51 -25.06
N THR A 23 52.45 -25.10 -26.18
CA THR A 23 51.52 -23.96 -26.20
C THR A 23 50.15 -24.38 -25.65
N GLY A 24 49.43 -23.46 -25.00
CA GLY A 24 48.21 -23.79 -24.22
C GLY A 24 47.08 -24.49 -25.00
N ALA A 25 47.04 -24.37 -26.33
CA ALA A 25 46.08 -25.06 -27.19
C ALA A 25 46.43 -26.54 -27.45
N GLN A 26 47.71 -26.93 -27.35
CA GLN A 26 48.15 -28.30 -27.65
C GLN A 26 47.84 -29.28 -26.51
N VAL A 27 47.89 -28.81 -25.25
CA VAL A 27 47.74 -29.63 -24.03
C VAL A 27 46.31 -30.15 -23.81
N LEU A 28 45.29 -29.47 -24.35
CA LEU A 28 43.88 -29.81 -24.14
C LEU A 28 43.29 -30.76 -25.20
N THR A 29 44.10 -31.24 -26.16
CA THR A 29 43.63 -32.22 -27.13
C THR A 29 43.61 -33.62 -26.51
N THR A 30 42.57 -34.41 -26.82
CA THR A 30 42.33 -35.76 -26.26
C THR A 30 43.55 -36.67 -26.38
N ASN A 31 44.35 -36.51 -27.44
CA ASN A 31 45.55 -37.32 -27.68
C ASN A 31 46.65 -37.12 -26.63
N TYR A 32 46.85 -35.91 -26.09
CA TYR A 32 47.85 -35.66 -25.05
C TYR A 32 47.41 -36.16 -23.68
N ILE A 33 46.11 -36.10 -23.38
CA ILE A 33 45.55 -36.62 -22.13
C ILE A 33 45.77 -38.15 -22.06
N LEU A 34 45.54 -38.86 -23.17
CA LEU A 34 45.79 -40.30 -23.28
C LEU A 34 47.29 -40.63 -23.12
N GLN A 35 48.19 -39.88 -23.76
CA GLN A 35 49.63 -40.06 -23.59
C GLN A 35 50.10 -39.80 -22.14
N PHE A 36 49.50 -38.83 -21.45
CA PHE A 36 49.79 -38.58 -20.04
C PHE A 36 49.21 -39.66 -19.12
N ALA A 37 48.05 -40.22 -19.44
CA ALA A 37 47.50 -41.37 -18.71
C ALA A 37 48.42 -42.60 -18.84
N GLU A 38 48.98 -42.86 -20.02
CA GLU A 38 49.97 -43.92 -20.23
C GLU A 38 51.26 -43.68 -19.43
N LYS A 39 51.77 -42.43 -19.44
CA LYS A 39 53.06 -42.10 -18.80
C LYS A 39 52.98 -41.95 -17.27
N TYR A 40 51.87 -41.42 -16.74
CA TYR A 40 51.74 -41.03 -15.33
C TYR A 40 50.72 -41.87 -14.55
N GLY A 41 49.93 -42.70 -15.24
CA GLY A 41 48.92 -43.59 -14.67
C GLY A 41 47.50 -43.00 -14.72
N LYS A 42 46.52 -43.77 -14.24
CA LYS A 42 45.08 -43.46 -14.33
C LYS A 42 44.60 -42.24 -13.53
N ILE A 43 45.40 -41.76 -12.58
CA ILE A 43 45.16 -40.52 -11.84
C ILE A 43 46.42 -39.67 -11.92
N PHE A 44 46.31 -38.49 -12.52
CA PHE A 44 47.43 -37.56 -12.63
C PHE A 44 46.95 -36.12 -12.47
N SER A 45 47.87 -35.23 -12.12
CA SER A 45 47.55 -33.79 -12.00
C SER A 45 48.34 -32.95 -12.99
N LEU A 46 47.62 -32.04 -13.63
CA LEU A 46 48.14 -31.06 -14.58
C LEU A 46 48.05 -29.67 -13.95
N ARG A 47 49.05 -28.82 -14.20
CA ARG A 47 48.96 -27.39 -13.87
C ARG A 47 48.78 -26.59 -15.16
N ILE A 48 47.58 -26.05 -15.35
CA ILE A 48 47.19 -25.29 -16.54
C ILE A 48 46.84 -23.87 -16.10
N LEU A 49 47.53 -22.87 -16.66
CA LEU A 49 47.30 -21.44 -16.38
C LEU A 49 47.30 -21.08 -14.87
N GLY A 50 48.16 -21.74 -14.08
CA GLY A 50 48.25 -21.52 -12.62
C GLY A 50 47.32 -22.41 -11.78
N SER A 51 46.25 -22.93 -12.37
CA SER A 51 45.28 -23.81 -11.72
C SER A 51 45.72 -25.27 -11.75
N ARG A 52 45.47 -26.01 -10.66
CA ARG A 52 45.75 -27.45 -10.57
C ARG A 52 44.49 -28.23 -10.95
N ILE A 53 44.60 -29.08 -11.96
CA ILE A 53 43.53 -29.94 -12.45
C ILE A 53 43.94 -31.40 -12.18
N VAL A 54 43.03 -32.20 -11.65
CA VAL A 54 43.22 -33.65 -11.50
C VAL A 54 42.41 -34.33 -12.60
N VAL A 55 43.06 -35.22 -13.34
CA VAL A 55 42.45 -35.99 -14.42
C VAL A 55 42.31 -37.44 -13.97
N LEU A 56 41.11 -37.98 -14.15
CA LEU A 56 40.77 -39.38 -13.92
C LEU A 56 40.62 -40.06 -15.29
N ASP A 57 41.40 -41.09 -15.54
CA ASP A 57 41.40 -41.81 -16.81
C ASP A 57 40.94 -43.27 -16.62
N GLY A 58 39.93 -43.66 -17.39
CA GLY A 58 39.37 -45.01 -17.42
C GLY A 58 38.01 -45.17 -16.73
N TYR A 59 37.11 -45.91 -17.40
CA TYR A 59 35.70 -46.06 -17.03
C TYR A 59 35.45 -46.45 -15.56
N LYS A 60 36.09 -47.51 -15.06
CA LYS A 60 35.85 -48.02 -13.69
C LYS A 60 36.17 -46.97 -12.63
N LEU A 61 37.29 -46.28 -12.79
CA LEU A 61 37.78 -45.28 -11.85
C LEU A 61 36.91 -44.02 -11.87
N VAL A 62 36.57 -43.51 -13.07
CA VAL A 62 35.67 -42.36 -13.20
C VAL A 62 34.32 -42.69 -12.56
N LYS A 63 33.73 -43.85 -12.88
CA LYS A 63 32.44 -44.24 -12.33
C LYS A 63 32.46 -44.40 -10.81
N GLU A 64 33.49 -45.03 -10.26
CA GLU A 64 33.65 -45.21 -8.80
C GLU A 64 33.76 -43.87 -8.08
N VAL A 65 34.62 -42.97 -8.57
CA VAL A 65 34.84 -41.66 -7.96
C VAL A 65 33.58 -40.79 -8.04
N TYR A 66 32.90 -40.73 -9.18
CA TYR A 66 31.69 -39.93 -9.31
C TYR A 66 30.50 -40.50 -8.53
N LEU A 67 30.40 -41.82 -8.34
CA LEU A 67 29.31 -42.41 -7.54
C LEU A 67 29.57 -42.36 -6.03
N GLN A 68 30.81 -42.51 -5.57
CA GLN A 68 31.14 -42.53 -4.14
C GLN A 68 31.41 -41.13 -3.56
N GLN A 69 31.77 -40.16 -4.39
CA GLN A 69 32.18 -38.82 -3.98
C GLN A 69 31.29 -37.73 -4.59
N ASP A 70 30.06 -38.06 -4.99
CA ASP A 70 29.13 -37.13 -5.67
C ASP A 70 28.98 -35.81 -4.89
N ASP A 71 28.68 -35.88 -3.59
CA ASP A 71 28.56 -34.70 -2.72
C ASP A 71 29.87 -33.89 -2.62
N ASN A 72 31.02 -34.57 -2.67
CA ASN A 72 32.35 -33.94 -2.58
C ASN A 72 32.85 -33.39 -3.93
N LEU A 73 32.22 -33.76 -5.05
CA LEU A 73 32.54 -33.34 -6.41
C LEU A 73 31.43 -32.52 -7.07
N ALA A 74 30.40 -32.12 -6.32
CA ALA A 74 29.29 -31.31 -6.80
C ALA A 74 29.70 -29.89 -7.25
N GLY A 75 30.88 -29.41 -6.83
CA GLY A 75 31.40 -28.10 -7.20
C GLY A 75 31.75 -27.99 -8.69
N ARG A 76 31.31 -26.90 -9.34
CA ARG A 76 31.67 -26.60 -10.74
C ARG A 76 32.85 -25.63 -10.80
N PRO A 77 33.88 -25.87 -11.64
CA PRO A 77 35.00 -24.94 -11.79
C PRO A 77 34.56 -23.66 -12.51
N VAL A 78 35.08 -22.53 -12.04
CA VAL A 78 34.90 -21.21 -12.66
C VAL A 78 35.75 -21.16 -13.95
N LEU A 79 35.14 -21.43 -15.11
CA LEU A 79 35.79 -21.35 -16.42
C LEU A 79 35.48 -19.99 -17.07
N PRO A 80 36.49 -19.11 -17.32
CA PRO A 80 36.26 -17.77 -17.88
C PRO A 80 35.46 -17.74 -19.20
N LEU A 81 35.67 -18.72 -20.08
CA LEU A 81 34.94 -18.84 -21.35
C LEU A 81 33.44 -19.11 -21.15
N PHE A 82 33.06 -19.92 -20.15
CA PHE A 82 31.64 -20.14 -19.82
C PHE A 82 31.02 -18.92 -19.14
N TYR A 83 31.81 -18.12 -18.41
CA TYR A 83 31.37 -16.85 -17.85
C TYR A 83 31.05 -15.80 -18.93
N ASP A 84 31.85 -15.76 -19.99
CA ASP A 84 31.67 -14.78 -21.07
C ASP A 84 30.56 -15.17 -22.07
N ILE A 85 30.22 -16.47 -22.19
CA ILE A 85 29.13 -16.97 -23.04
C ILE A 85 27.73 -16.77 -22.41
N VAL A 86 27.62 -16.73 -21.08
CA VAL A 86 26.32 -16.84 -20.38
C VAL A 86 25.64 -15.50 -20.07
N GLY A 87 26.30 -14.35 -20.25
CA GLY A 87 25.69 -13.02 -20.09
C GLY A 87 25.22 -12.72 -18.67
N ASP A 88 25.99 -11.92 -17.93
CA ASP A 88 25.71 -11.33 -16.60
C ASP A 88 25.19 -12.21 -15.44
N LYS A 89 24.92 -13.51 -15.63
CA LYS A 89 24.40 -14.37 -14.56
C LYS A 89 25.51 -14.87 -13.62
N GLY A 90 25.81 -14.07 -12.61
CA GLY A 90 26.68 -14.42 -11.47
C GLY A 90 27.76 -13.38 -11.15
N ARG A 91 27.82 -12.26 -11.88
CA ARG A 91 28.68 -11.13 -11.51
C ARG A 91 27.99 -10.30 -10.42
N PRO A 92 28.74 -9.74 -9.45
CA PRO A 92 28.17 -8.76 -8.52
C PRO A 92 27.61 -7.57 -9.31
N PHE A 93 26.37 -7.21 -9.04
CA PHE A 93 25.69 -6.06 -9.63
C PHE A 93 24.88 -5.34 -8.55
N ASP A 94 24.52 -4.09 -8.83
CA ASP A 94 23.64 -3.32 -7.95
C ASP A 94 22.18 -3.47 -8.42
N PRO A 95 21.29 -4.09 -7.63
CA PRO A 95 19.91 -4.31 -8.04
C PRO A 95 19.02 -3.07 -7.95
N ARG A 96 19.49 -1.93 -7.41
CA ARG A 96 18.67 -0.74 -7.15
C ARG A 96 17.91 -0.26 -8.38
N SER A 97 18.60 -0.09 -9.52
CA SER A 97 17.97 0.37 -10.76
C SER A 97 16.97 -0.64 -11.31
N LEU A 98 17.27 -1.94 -11.25
CA LEU A 98 16.37 -2.99 -11.73
C LEU A 98 15.09 -3.08 -10.89
N LEU A 99 15.21 -2.96 -9.57
CA LEU A 99 14.07 -2.95 -8.65
C LEU A 99 13.21 -1.70 -8.86
N SER A 100 13.84 -0.52 -8.92
CA SER A 100 13.14 0.74 -9.17
C SER A 100 12.38 0.69 -10.51
N ASN A 101 13.02 0.19 -11.58
CA ASN A 101 12.38 -0.01 -12.87
C ASN A 101 11.20 -0.97 -12.84
N ALA A 102 11.33 -2.09 -12.13
CA ALA A 102 10.25 -3.09 -12.03
C ALA A 102 9.03 -2.51 -11.32
N VAL A 103 9.25 -1.86 -10.18
CA VAL A 103 8.18 -1.25 -9.37
C VAL A 103 7.55 -0.08 -10.10
N ALA A 104 8.36 0.85 -10.62
CA ALA A 104 7.86 2.02 -11.33
C ALA A 104 6.98 1.63 -12.50
N ASN A 105 7.35 0.57 -13.22
CA ASN A 105 6.56 0.09 -14.35
C ASN A 105 5.18 -0.44 -13.96
N VAL A 106 4.99 -0.96 -12.74
CA VAL A 106 3.64 -1.32 -12.26
C VAL A 106 2.78 -0.07 -12.16
N ILE A 107 3.34 1.04 -11.65
CA ILE A 107 2.64 2.31 -11.55
C ILE A 107 2.46 2.95 -12.92
N CYS A 108 3.46 2.89 -13.82
CA CYS A 108 3.34 3.40 -15.19
C CYS A 108 2.19 2.73 -15.95
N VAL A 109 2.02 1.42 -15.82
CA VAL A 109 0.90 0.72 -16.48
C VAL A 109 -0.44 1.19 -15.91
N LEU A 110 -0.53 1.42 -14.60
CA LEU A 110 -1.76 1.91 -13.97
C LEU A 110 -2.07 3.37 -14.32
N VAL A 111 -1.03 4.20 -14.47
CA VAL A 111 -1.15 5.65 -14.61
C VAL A 111 -1.15 6.11 -16.07
N PHE A 112 -0.23 5.59 -16.88
CA PHE A 112 0.01 5.97 -18.28
C PHE A 112 -0.46 4.90 -19.29
N GLY A 113 -0.97 3.77 -18.80
CA GLY A 113 -1.43 2.67 -19.65
C GLY A 113 -0.32 1.84 -20.31
N ASN A 114 0.96 2.20 -20.12
CA ASN A 114 2.08 1.55 -20.79
C ASN A 114 3.28 1.27 -19.86
N ARG A 115 4.03 0.21 -20.21
CA ARG A 115 5.32 -0.12 -19.61
C ARG A 115 6.46 0.53 -20.40
N PHE A 116 7.53 0.92 -19.73
CA PHE A 116 8.78 1.38 -20.33
C PHE A 116 9.85 0.28 -20.34
N GLU A 117 10.64 0.26 -21.41
CA GLU A 117 11.83 -0.59 -21.50
C GLU A 117 12.87 -0.15 -20.47
N TYR A 118 13.64 -1.10 -19.92
CA TYR A 118 14.62 -0.79 -18.87
C TYR A 118 15.82 0.01 -19.40
N SER A 119 16.01 0.01 -20.72
CA SER A 119 17.04 0.81 -21.41
C SER A 119 16.53 2.17 -21.88
N ASP A 120 15.27 2.52 -21.62
CA ASP A 120 14.71 3.82 -21.99
C ASP A 120 15.39 4.94 -21.18
N ASN A 121 16.11 5.82 -21.88
CA ASN A 121 16.92 6.87 -21.24
C ASN A 121 16.06 7.91 -20.54
N ASP A 122 14.89 8.26 -21.10
CA ASP A 122 14.00 9.27 -20.52
C ASP A 122 13.39 8.72 -19.23
N PHE A 123 13.00 7.44 -19.25
CA PHE A 123 12.51 6.74 -18.07
C PHE A 123 13.59 6.55 -16.99
N GLN A 124 14.83 6.18 -17.36
CA GLN A 124 15.92 6.11 -16.40
C GLN A 124 16.21 7.49 -15.77
N SER A 125 16.18 8.55 -16.58
CA SER A 125 16.37 9.92 -16.12
C SER A 125 15.27 10.33 -15.14
N LEU A 126 14.02 9.98 -15.43
CA LEU A 126 12.87 10.22 -14.56
C LEU A 126 13.05 9.56 -13.19
N LEU A 127 13.37 8.26 -13.16
CA LEU A 127 13.57 7.51 -11.91
C LEU A 127 14.74 8.06 -11.09
N LYS A 128 15.84 8.42 -11.76
CA LYS A 128 16.98 9.06 -11.12
C LYS A 128 16.60 10.41 -10.50
N ASN A 129 15.83 11.23 -11.22
CA ASN A 129 15.40 12.52 -10.74
C ASN A 129 14.51 12.40 -9.50
N ILE A 130 13.59 11.44 -9.47
CA ILE A 130 12.73 11.16 -8.31
C ILE A 130 13.57 10.70 -7.13
N ASN A 131 14.44 9.71 -7.32
CA ASN A 131 15.29 9.19 -6.25
C ASN A 131 16.16 10.30 -5.63
N GLU A 132 16.77 11.13 -6.49
CA GLU A 132 17.58 12.25 -6.03
C GLU A 132 16.74 13.33 -5.33
N ALA A 133 15.54 13.64 -5.83
CA ALA A 133 14.64 14.61 -5.21
C ALA A 133 14.21 14.15 -3.81
N VAL A 134 13.81 12.88 -3.66
CA VAL A 134 13.41 12.29 -2.37
C VAL A 134 14.60 12.27 -1.40
N TYR A 135 15.79 11.85 -1.85
CA TYR A 135 16.99 11.85 -1.03
C TYR A 135 17.34 13.25 -0.51
N LEU A 136 17.33 14.26 -1.40
CA LEU A 136 17.62 15.64 -1.04
C LEU A 136 16.56 16.23 -0.09
N GLN A 137 15.29 15.84 -0.24
CA GLN A 137 14.18 16.26 0.61
C GLN A 137 14.31 15.70 2.04
N GLY A 138 14.93 14.53 2.21
CA GLY A 138 15.30 13.98 3.51
C GLY A 138 16.49 14.70 4.18
N GLY A 139 17.25 15.50 3.43
CA GLY A 139 18.47 16.15 3.92
C GLY A 139 18.24 17.40 4.79
N ILE A 140 19.27 17.76 5.57
CA ILE A 140 19.25 18.91 6.50
C ILE A 140 18.85 20.22 5.81
N CYS A 141 19.33 20.46 4.57
CA CYS A 141 19.00 21.69 3.84
C CYS A 141 17.51 21.81 3.51
N ALA A 142 16.81 20.69 3.24
CA ALA A 142 15.37 20.70 3.00
C ALA A 142 14.60 20.93 4.31
N GLN A 143 15.05 20.33 5.42
CA GLN A 143 14.47 20.60 6.74
C GLN A 143 14.62 22.07 7.15
N LEU A 144 15.80 22.65 6.92
CA LEU A 144 16.04 24.09 7.12
C LEU A 144 15.16 24.95 6.21
N TYR A 145 14.91 24.53 4.97
CA TYR A 145 13.98 25.24 4.07
C TYR A 145 12.56 25.23 4.63
N ASN A 146 12.08 24.11 5.16
CA ASN A 146 10.75 24.01 5.78
C ASN A 146 10.62 24.90 7.02
N MET A 147 11.69 25.04 7.81
CA MET A 147 11.71 25.89 9.01
C MET A 147 11.84 27.39 8.69
N PHE A 148 12.70 27.74 7.73
CA PHE A 148 13.06 29.12 7.41
C PHE A 148 12.95 29.41 5.91
N PRO A 149 11.75 29.28 5.30
CA PRO A 149 11.60 29.32 3.84
C PRO A 149 12.02 30.67 3.25
N ARG A 150 11.76 31.79 3.94
CA ARG A 150 12.15 33.13 3.46
C ARG A 150 13.67 33.27 3.34
N LEU A 151 14.41 32.79 4.33
CA LEU A 151 15.88 32.84 4.35
C LEU A 151 16.45 31.85 3.32
N MET A 152 15.98 30.61 3.37
CA MET A 152 16.53 29.53 2.54
C MET A 152 16.23 29.70 1.05
N ARG A 153 15.19 30.46 0.66
CA ARG A 153 14.99 30.88 -0.75
C ARG A 153 16.18 31.68 -1.29
N GLN A 154 16.79 32.53 -0.46
CA GLN A 154 17.91 33.37 -0.86
C GLN A 154 19.23 32.59 -0.87
N VAL A 155 19.43 31.73 0.13
CA VAL A 155 20.67 30.94 0.30
C VAL A 155 20.85 29.92 -0.83
N PRO A 156 22.01 29.87 -1.51
CA PRO A 156 22.31 28.80 -2.47
C PRO A 156 22.52 27.47 -1.73
N GLY A 157 22.07 26.36 -2.32
CA GLY A 157 22.22 25.06 -1.70
C GLY A 157 21.51 23.94 -2.46
N PRO A 158 21.71 22.68 -2.02
CA PRO A 158 21.15 21.51 -2.68
C PRO A 158 19.61 21.49 -2.67
N HIS A 159 18.96 22.19 -1.72
CA HIS A 159 17.50 22.35 -1.69
C HIS A 159 16.96 23.09 -2.92
N LYS A 160 17.77 23.92 -3.60
CA LYS A 160 17.35 24.54 -4.87
C LYS A 160 17.24 23.52 -6.00
N LYS A 161 18.09 22.48 -5.98
CA LYS A 161 18.07 21.40 -6.97
C LYS A 161 16.77 20.60 -6.90
N ILE A 162 16.18 20.44 -5.70
CA ILE A 162 14.88 19.77 -5.49
C ILE A 162 13.80 20.36 -6.41
N PHE A 163 13.70 21.69 -6.50
CA PHE A 163 12.69 22.35 -7.35
C PHE A 163 12.92 22.10 -8.84
N THR A 164 14.18 22.04 -9.28
CA THR A 164 14.51 21.74 -10.68
C THR A 164 14.15 20.29 -11.00
N LEU A 165 14.53 19.35 -10.14
CA LEU A 165 14.22 17.92 -10.32
C LEU A 165 12.71 17.68 -10.39
N TRP A 166 11.94 18.22 -9.43
CA TRP A 166 10.48 18.06 -9.47
C TRP A 166 9.83 18.74 -10.67
N ARG A 167 10.38 19.85 -11.17
CA ARG A 167 9.88 20.48 -12.40
C ARG A 167 10.06 19.56 -13.61
N GLU A 168 11.22 18.94 -13.76
CA GLU A 168 11.48 17.99 -14.85
C GLU A 168 10.53 16.78 -14.78
N VAL A 169 10.25 16.27 -13.57
CA VAL A 169 9.29 15.16 -13.38
C VAL A 169 7.86 15.61 -13.72
N ILE A 170 7.44 16.81 -13.30
CA ILE A 170 6.12 17.36 -13.62
C ILE A 170 5.97 17.60 -15.12
N ASP A 171 7.00 18.12 -15.79
CA ASP A 171 6.98 18.36 -17.23
C ASP A 171 6.83 17.05 -18.01
N PHE A 172 7.50 15.97 -17.58
CA PHE A 172 7.30 14.63 -18.13
C PHE A 172 5.86 14.14 -17.97
N VAL A 173 5.29 14.26 -16.77
CA VAL A 173 3.88 13.88 -16.51
C VAL A 173 2.93 14.69 -17.38
N ARG A 174 3.16 16.00 -17.50
CA ARG A 174 2.36 16.90 -18.31
C ARG A 174 2.40 16.54 -19.79
N GLU A 175 3.54 16.13 -20.31
CA GLU A 175 3.66 15.61 -21.68
C GLU A 175 2.80 14.36 -21.89
N LYS A 176 2.80 13.43 -20.92
CA LYS A 176 1.94 12.24 -20.96
C LYS A 176 0.46 12.60 -20.91
N VAL A 177 0.05 13.49 -20.01
CA VAL A 177 -1.32 14.00 -19.94
C VAL A 177 -1.76 14.64 -21.26
N ASN A 178 -0.89 15.44 -21.89
CA ASN A 178 -1.20 16.05 -23.20
C ASN A 178 -1.35 14.99 -24.30
N THR A 179 -0.53 13.94 -24.28
CA THR A 179 -0.66 12.82 -25.22
C THR A 179 -2.02 12.13 -25.07
N HIS A 180 -2.43 11.84 -23.82
CA HIS A 180 -3.72 11.20 -23.54
C HIS A 180 -4.91 12.04 -23.99
N ARG A 181 -4.80 13.37 -23.91
CA ARG A 181 -5.85 14.29 -24.39
C ARG A 181 -6.07 14.25 -25.89
N VAL A 182 -5.02 13.96 -26.66
CA VAL A 182 -5.11 13.94 -28.13
C VAL A 182 -5.86 12.70 -28.61
N ASP A 183 -5.70 11.57 -27.93
CA ASP A 183 -6.26 10.28 -28.29
C ASP A 183 -7.33 9.78 -27.29
N TYR A 184 -7.89 10.70 -26.50
CA TYR A 184 -8.88 10.40 -25.47
C TYR A 184 -10.17 9.81 -26.05
N ASP A 185 -10.59 8.66 -25.53
CA ASP A 185 -11.88 8.02 -25.82
C ASP A 185 -12.68 7.84 -24.52
N PRO A 186 -13.74 8.65 -24.29
CA PRO A 186 -14.58 8.54 -23.10
C PRO A 186 -15.25 7.17 -22.93
N SER A 187 -15.42 6.42 -24.02
CA SER A 187 -16.08 5.11 -23.99
C SER A 187 -15.17 3.97 -23.53
N ASN A 188 -13.85 4.19 -23.56
CA ASN A 188 -12.85 3.18 -23.25
C ASN A 188 -11.63 3.79 -22.54
N PRO A 189 -11.77 4.22 -21.27
CA PRO A 189 -10.65 4.77 -20.51
C PRO A 189 -9.56 3.70 -20.30
N ARG A 190 -8.32 4.04 -20.65
CA ARG A 190 -7.19 3.10 -20.66
C ARG A 190 -6.53 2.96 -19.28
N ASP A 191 -6.49 4.04 -18.53
CA ASP A 191 -5.69 4.20 -17.33
C ASP A 191 -6.21 5.32 -16.42
N TYR A 192 -5.48 5.60 -15.34
CA TYR A 192 -5.81 6.66 -14.39
C TYR A 192 -5.99 8.04 -15.04
N ILE A 193 -5.15 8.40 -16.02
CA ILE A 193 -5.22 9.71 -16.66
C ILE A 193 -6.54 9.83 -17.42
N ASP A 194 -6.90 8.84 -18.24
CA ASP A 194 -8.17 8.85 -18.97
C ASP A 194 -9.38 8.88 -18.04
N CYS A 195 -9.32 8.15 -16.91
CA CYS A 195 -10.39 8.17 -15.91
C CYS A 195 -10.54 9.56 -15.29
N PHE A 196 -9.43 10.21 -14.96
CA PHE A 196 -9.44 11.57 -14.42
C PHE A 196 -9.95 12.58 -15.45
N LEU A 197 -9.56 12.46 -16.73
CA LEU A 197 -10.08 13.29 -17.81
C LEU A 197 -11.61 13.13 -17.95
N GLY A 198 -12.15 11.93 -17.78
CA GLY A 198 -13.59 11.70 -17.76
C GLY A 198 -14.30 12.40 -16.62
N GLU A 199 -13.72 12.34 -15.40
CA GLU A 199 -14.26 13.09 -14.26
C GLU A 199 -14.17 14.60 -14.45
N MET A 200 -13.10 15.11 -15.09
CA MET A 200 -13.00 16.52 -15.48
C MET A 200 -14.12 16.95 -16.42
N GLU A 201 -14.51 16.11 -17.39
CA GLU A 201 -15.63 16.40 -18.29
C GLU A 201 -16.99 16.36 -17.57
N ASN A 202 -17.16 15.38 -16.67
CA ASN A 202 -18.38 15.20 -15.88
C ASN A 202 -18.62 16.35 -14.89
N LEU A 203 -17.55 16.89 -14.31
CA LEU A 203 -17.57 17.91 -13.24
C LEU A 203 -17.11 19.29 -13.72
N LYS A 204 -17.10 19.53 -15.05
CA LYS A 204 -16.62 20.79 -15.65
C LYS A 204 -17.28 22.06 -15.10
N ASP A 205 -18.53 21.95 -14.62
CA ASP A 205 -19.30 23.07 -14.08
C ASP A 205 -19.09 23.25 -12.56
N ASP A 206 -18.45 22.29 -11.88
CA ASP A 206 -18.14 22.33 -10.46
C ASP A 206 -16.65 22.60 -10.22
N THR A 207 -16.27 23.87 -10.24
CA THR A 207 -14.89 24.29 -9.95
C THR A 207 -14.44 23.94 -8.52
N ALA A 208 -15.36 23.68 -7.59
CA ALA A 208 -15.02 23.28 -6.23
C ALA A 208 -14.60 21.79 -6.14
N ALA A 209 -14.92 20.99 -7.15
CA ALA A 209 -14.53 19.58 -7.22
C ALA A 209 -13.02 19.37 -7.43
N GLY A 210 -12.30 20.39 -7.93
CA GLY A 210 -10.84 20.36 -8.06
C GLY A 210 -10.30 19.47 -9.19
N PHE A 211 -11.15 19.04 -10.14
CA PHE A 211 -10.72 18.27 -11.30
C PHE A 211 -10.18 19.22 -12.39
N ASP A 212 -8.87 19.50 -12.33
CA ASP A 212 -8.16 20.30 -13.32
C ASP A 212 -6.82 19.65 -13.75
N VAL A 213 -6.18 20.22 -14.76
CA VAL A 213 -4.95 19.66 -15.36
C VAL A 213 -3.78 19.69 -14.38
N GLU A 214 -3.71 20.73 -13.55
CA GLU A 214 -2.61 20.85 -12.59
C GLU A 214 -2.75 19.80 -11.51
N ASN A 215 -3.95 19.64 -10.95
CA ASN A 215 -4.26 18.59 -9.97
C ASN A 215 -4.05 17.20 -10.57
N LEU A 216 -4.44 16.95 -11.82
CA LEU A 216 -4.11 15.69 -12.51
C LEU A 216 -2.60 15.43 -12.55
N CYS A 217 -1.79 16.43 -12.89
CA CYS A 217 -0.34 16.29 -12.90
C CYS A 217 0.20 15.99 -11.49
N PHE A 218 -0.28 16.69 -10.46
CA PHE A 218 0.16 16.47 -9.07
C PHE A 218 -0.30 15.12 -8.51
N CYS A 219 -1.55 14.71 -8.74
CA CYS A 219 -2.03 13.39 -8.29
C CYS A 219 -1.27 12.25 -9.01
N THR A 220 -0.99 12.42 -10.29
CA THR A 220 -0.17 11.47 -11.05
C THR A 220 1.25 11.39 -10.48
N LEU A 221 1.85 12.54 -10.16
CA LEU A 221 3.16 12.62 -9.52
C LEU A 221 3.17 11.92 -8.16
N ASP A 222 2.14 12.15 -7.34
CA ASP A 222 2.00 11.53 -6.02
C ASP A 222 1.93 10.01 -6.12
N LEU A 223 1.09 9.47 -7.02
CA LEU A 223 1.01 8.03 -7.28
C LEU A 223 2.36 7.46 -7.73
N PHE A 224 3.01 8.15 -8.66
CA PHE A 224 4.27 7.69 -9.24
C PHE A 224 5.43 7.72 -8.23
N GLY A 225 5.62 8.84 -7.52
CA GLY A 225 6.65 9.00 -6.51
C GLY A 225 6.44 8.08 -5.31
N ALA A 226 5.22 8.06 -4.74
CA ALA A 226 4.93 7.27 -3.54
C ALA A 226 4.97 5.77 -3.81
N GLY A 227 4.46 5.31 -4.96
CA GLY A 227 4.40 3.91 -5.34
C GLY A 227 5.76 3.31 -5.72
N THR A 228 6.67 4.12 -6.25
CA THR A 228 7.97 3.66 -6.77
C THR A 228 9.01 3.52 -5.67
N GLU A 229 9.37 4.62 -5.01
CA GLU A 229 10.60 4.69 -4.20
C GLU A 229 10.51 3.84 -2.91
N THR A 230 9.34 3.86 -2.25
CA THR A 230 9.14 3.15 -0.98
C THR A 230 9.16 1.63 -1.17
N THR A 231 8.47 1.14 -2.20
CA THR A 231 8.42 -0.28 -2.55
C THR A 231 9.78 -0.78 -3.05
N SER A 232 10.48 -0.03 -3.93
CA SER A 232 11.80 -0.44 -4.41
C SER A 232 12.83 -0.51 -3.27
N THR A 233 12.78 0.44 -2.33
CA THR A 233 13.65 0.43 -1.14
C THR A 233 13.33 -0.74 -0.22
N THR A 234 12.04 -1.08 -0.04
CA THR A 234 11.62 -2.26 0.73
C THR A 234 12.15 -3.56 0.12
N LEU A 235 12.04 -3.71 -1.21
CA LEU A 235 12.59 -4.87 -1.92
C LEU A 235 14.11 -4.93 -1.84
N TYR A 236 14.78 -3.78 -1.89
CA TYR A 236 16.23 -3.69 -1.73
C TYR A 236 16.69 -4.19 -0.35
N TRP A 237 16.01 -3.74 0.72
CA TRP A 237 16.21 -4.30 2.07
C TRP A 237 15.90 -5.79 2.12
N GLY A 238 14.82 -6.24 1.46
CA GLY A 238 14.49 -7.65 1.35
C GLY A 238 15.62 -8.49 0.78
N LEU A 239 16.20 -8.09 -0.35
CA LEU A 239 17.37 -8.77 -0.94
C LEU A 239 18.57 -8.74 0.01
N LEU A 240 18.85 -7.61 0.66
CA LEU A 240 19.94 -7.50 1.60
C LEU A 240 19.78 -8.45 2.81
N TYR A 241 18.56 -8.59 3.32
CA TYR A 241 18.26 -9.53 4.40
C TYR A 241 18.35 -10.98 3.95
N MET A 242 17.92 -11.31 2.72
CA MET A 242 18.10 -12.66 2.17
C MET A 242 19.59 -13.02 2.02
N VAL A 243 20.44 -12.06 1.61
CA VAL A 243 21.90 -12.25 1.54
C VAL A 243 22.52 -12.43 2.93
N LYS A 244 22.04 -11.68 3.93
CA LYS A 244 22.56 -11.74 5.30
C LYS A 244 22.13 -13.00 6.05
N TYR A 245 20.91 -13.47 5.82
CA TYR A 245 20.27 -14.59 6.52
C TYR A 245 19.93 -15.72 5.54
N SER A 246 20.96 -16.38 5.04
CA SER A 246 20.85 -17.45 4.02
C SER A 246 19.94 -18.60 4.44
N GLU A 247 19.82 -18.86 5.73
CA GLU A 247 18.93 -19.86 6.31
C GLU A 247 17.44 -19.48 6.20
N ILE A 248 17.13 -18.19 6.30
CA ILE A 248 15.77 -17.68 6.08
C ILE A 248 15.46 -17.72 4.58
N GLN A 249 16.41 -17.32 3.74
CA GLN A 249 16.28 -17.43 2.29
C GLN A 249 16.01 -18.87 1.85
N ALA A 250 16.74 -19.84 2.39
CA ALA A 250 16.56 -21.26 2.07
C ALA A 250 15.14 -21.76 2.43
N LYS A 251 14.61 -21.36 3.58
CA LYS A 251 13.23 -21.71 3.99
C LYS A 251 12.16 -21.07 3.13
N VAL A 252 12.35 -19.81 2.73
CA VAL A 252 11.46 -19.15 1.77
C VAL A 252 11.48 -19.88 0.43
N GLN A 253 12.66 -20.27 -0.06
CA GLN A 253 12.78 -21.03 -1.30
C GLN A 253 12.09 -22.40 -1.21
N GLU A 254 12.27 -23.13 -0.11
CA GLU A 254 11.62 -24.41 0.14
C GLU A 254 10.08 -24.27 0.10
N GLU A 255 9.53 -23.24 0.73
CA GLU A 255 8.08 -22.97 0.73
C GLU A 255 7.58 -22.59 -0.67
N ILE A 256 8.34 -21.78 -1.43
CA ILE A 256 8.04 -21.46 -2.84
C ILE A 256 8.02 -22.73 -3.69
N ASP A 257 9.02 -23.59 -3.55
CA ASP A 257 9.15 -24.82 -4.34
C ASP A 257 8.02 -25.81 -4.01
N HIS A 258 7.57 -25.84 -2.76
CA HIS A 258 6.46 -26.69 -2.31
C HIS A 258 5.09 -26.18 -2.79
N VAL A 259 4.80 -24.89 -2.67
CA VAL A 259 3.46 -24.32 -2.92
C VAL A 259 3.28 -23.89 -4.38
N VAL A 260 4.28 -23.21 -4.94
CA VAL A 260 4.24 -22.68 -6.31
C VAL A 260 4.88 -23.66 -7.29
N GLY A 261 6.02 -24.23 -6.90
CA GLY A 261 6.83 -25.11 -7.74
C GLY A 261 7.48 -24.38 -8.92
N GLY A 262 8.24 -25.14 -9.73
CA GLY A 262 9.00 -24.56 -10.86
C GLY A 262 8.24 -24.35 -12.16
N SER A 263 6.94 -24.65 -12.21
CA SER A 263 6.18 -24.74 -13.48
C SER A 263 5.28 -23.54 -13.78
N ARG A 264 5.00 -22.68 -12.80
CA ARG A 264 4.10 -21.53 -12.93
C ARG A 264 4.62 -20.31 -12.19
N GLN A 265 4.07 -19.15 -12.51
CA GLN A 265 4.34 -17.91 -11.78
C GLN A 265 3.59 -17.88 -10.43
N PRO A 266 4.14 -17.19 -9.40
CA PRO A 266 3.42 -16.90 -8.16
C PRO A 266 2.15 -16.07 -8.42
N SER A 267 1.14 -16.25 -7.56
CA SER A 267 -0.15 -15.57 -7.61
C SER A 267 -0.61 -15.14 -6.21
N LEU A 268 -1.54 -14.19 -6.11
CA LEU A 268 -2.05 -13.74 -4.80
C LEU A 268 -2.76 -14.84 -4.02
N SER A 269 -3.32 -15.86 -4.68
CA SER A 269 -3.92 -17.03 -4.02
C SER A 269 -2.91 -17.93 -3.30
N ASP A 270 -1.62 -17.81 -3.59
CA ASP A 270 -0.58 -18.59 -2.92
C ASP A 270 -0.30 -18.06 -1.50
N LYS A 271 -0.59 -16.78 -1.24
CA LYS A 271 -0.28 -16.09 0.01
C LYS A 271 -0.76 -16.84 1.26
N ASP A 272 -2.01 -17.32 1.24
CA ASP A 272 -2.62 -18.00 2.39
C ASP A 272 -1.98 -19.37 2.66
N ASN A 273 -1.29 -19.94 1.68
CA ASN A 273 -0.58 -21.22 1.79
C ASN A 273 0.94 -21.05 2.02
N MET A 274 1.43 -19.82 2.12
CA MET A 274 2.84 -19.48 2.31
C MET A 274 3.06 -18.64 3.58
N PRO A 275 2.70 -19.16 4.76
CA PRO A 275 2.77 -18.40 6.01
C PRO A 275 4.18 -17.91 6.35
N TYR A 276 5.23 -18.68 6.04
CA TYR A 276 6.61 -18.29 6.36
C TYR A 276 7.08 -17.13 5.47
N THR A 277 6.86 -17.21 4.16
CA THR A 277 7.18 -16.15 3.21
C THR A 277 6.39 -14.89 3.53
N ASN A 278 5.11 -15.02 3.89
CA ASN A 278 4.30 -13.88 4.30
C ASN A 278 4.85 -13.22 5.58
N ALA A 279 5.26 -14.01 6.58
CA ALA A 279 5.92 -13.53 7.79
C ALA A 279 7.25 -12.82 7.51
N VAL A 280 8.06 -13.35 6.59
CA VAL A 280 9.31 -12.75 6.14
C VAL A 280 9.07 -11.39 5.48
N ILE A 281 8.07 -11.26 4.60
CA ILE A 281 7.71 -9.99 3.97
C ILE A 281 7.32 -8.94 5.02
N HIS A 282 6.52 -9.34 6.01
CA HIS A 282 6.11 -8.44 7.10
C HIS A 282 7.31 -8.02 7.96
N GLU A 283 8.21 -8.95 8.27
CA GLU A 283 9.41 -8.63 9.04
C GLU A 283 10.36 -7.71 8.27
N ILE A 284 10.50 -7.87 6.94
CA ILE A 284 11.26 -6.94 6.08
C ILE A 284 10.69 -5.52 6.20
N GLN A 285 9.38 -5.36 6.15
CA GLN A 285 8.72 -4.06 6.27
C GLN A 285 8.89 -3.46 7.67
N ARG A 286 8.75 -4.27 8.73
CA ARG A 286 8.89 -3.84 10.12
C ARG A 286 10.29 -3.30 10.41
N ILE A 287 11.31 -4.10 10.13
CA ILE A 287 12.70 -3.71 10.43
C ILE A 287 13.24 -2.70 9.42
N GLY A 288 12.76 -2.75 8.17
CA GLY A 288 13.16 -1.81 7.11
C GLY A 288 12.71 -0.39 7.41
N ASN A 289 11.58 -0.21 8.09
CA ASN A 289 11.12 1.06 8.67
C ASN A 289 11.31 2.27 7.72
N ILE A 290 10.78 2.14 6.50
CA ILE A 290 11.08 3.04 5.37
C ILE A 290 10.66 4.49 5.64
N ILE A 291 9.56 4.70 6.37
CA ILE A 291 9.04 6.02 6.72
C ILE A 291 8.97 6.17 8.26
N PRO A 292 10.11 6.38 8.93
CA PRO A 292 10.20 6.29 10.39
C PRO A 292 9.35 7.32 11.15
N MET A 293 9.10 8.48 10.56
CA MET A 293 8.35 9.60 11.16
C MET A 293 6.92 9.73 10.64
N ASN A 294 6.42 8.73 9.90
CA ASN A 294 5.16 8.80 9.16
C ASN A 294 5.09 10.01 8.21
N VAL A 295 3.98 10.14 7.50
CA VAL A 295 3.63 11.36 6.77
C VAL A 295 2.94 12.32 7.73
N ALA A 296 3.42 13.56 7.76
CA ALA A 296 2.89 14.60 8.63
C ALA A 296 1.43 14.92 8.28
N ARG A 297 0.59 15.09 9.30
CA ARG A 297 -0.80 15.56 9.19
C ARG A 297 -0.93 16.93 9.85
N ALA A 298 -2.04 17.62 9.61
CA ALA A 298 -2.35 18.88 10.28
C ALA A 298 -3.73 18.84 10.93
N THR A 299 -3.89 19.50 12.07
CA THR A 299 -5.19 19.63 12.73
C THR A 299 -6.11 20.56 11.92
N VAL A 300 -7.33 20.10 11.61
CA VAL A 300 -8.31 20.90 10.84
C VAL A 300 -9.14 21.84 11.72
N GLU A 301 -9.12 21.60 13.01
CA GLU A 301 -9.76 22.36 14.09
C GLU A 301 -8.92 22.23 15.37
N ASP A 302 -9.28 22.99 16.41
CA ASP A 302 -8.65 22.84 17.72
C ASP A 302 -9.05 21.47 18.30
N ILE A 303 -8.07 20.64 18.62
CA ILE A 303 -8.30 19.30 19.15
C ILE A 303 -7.62 19.12 20.50
N GLN A 304 -8.13 18.19 21.29
CA GLN A 304 -7.46 17.75 22.50
C GLN A 304 -6.80 16.39 22.26
N ILE A 305 -5.51 16.25 22.62
CA ILE A 305 -4.80 14.96 22.65
C ILE A 305 -4.30 14.73 24.07
N GLY A 306 -4.86 13.71 24.76
CA GLY A 306 -4.61 13.50 26.18
C GLY A 306 -4.94 14.75 26.98
N LYS A 307 -3.96 15.28 27.72
CA LYS A 307 -4.10 16.52 28.49
C LYS A 307 -3.68 17.80 27.76
N TYR A 308 -3.27 17.71 26.50
CA TYR A 308 -2.80 18.87 25.72
C TYR A 308 -3.85 19.35 24.72
N SER A 309 -4.10 20.66 24.74
CA SER A 309 -4.88 21.35 23.69
C SER A 309 -3.96 21.69 22.52
N ILE A 310 -4.36 21.29 21.32
CA ILE A 310 -3.61 21.45 20.09
C ILE A 310 -4.43 22.34 19.15
N PRO A 311 -3.95 23.57 18.86
CA PRO A 311 -4.65 24.49 17.97
C PRO A 311 -4.80 23.95 16.55
N LYS A 312 -5.80 24.43 15.83
CA LYS A 312 -5.98 24.27 14.39
C LYS A 312 -4.72 24.69 13.62
N GLY A 313 -4.37 23.91 12.60
CA GLY A 313 -3.20 24.15 11.75
C GLY A 313 -1.88 23.63 12.34
N THR A 314 -1.93 22.95 13.48
CA THR A 314 -0.73 22.34 14.08
C THR A 314 -0.36 21.07 13.32
N ILE A 315 0.92 20.95 12.96
CA ILE A 315 1.48 19.75 12.34
C ILE A 315 1.63 18.66 13.39
N VAL A 316 1.10 17.47 13.10
CA VAL A 316 1.17 16.27 13.93
C VAL A 316 1.84 15.16 13.13
N THR A 317 2.85 14.53 13.71
CA THR A 317 3.61 13.45 13.08
C THR A 317 3.67 12.25 14.03
N GLY A 318 3.52 11.04 13.50
CA GLY A 318 3.58 9.81 14.29
C GLY A 318 4.95 9.16 14.17
N ASN A 319 5.62 8.86 15.28
CA ASN A 319 6.87 8.11 15.24
C ASN A 319 6.56 6.61 15.01
N LEU A 320 6.64 6.14 13.77
CA LEU A 320 6.43 4.71 13.47
C LEU A 320 7.59 3.87 14.01
N THR A 321 8.80 4.43 14.10
CA THR A 321 9.95 3.74 14.69
C THR A 321 9.67 3.32 16.13
N SER A 322 9.03 4.17 16.94
CA SER A 322 8.71 3.79 18.32
C SER A 322 7.71 2.65 18.41
N VAL A 323 6.86 2.45 17.39
CA VAL A 323 5.85 1.37 17.37
C VAL A 323 6.44 0.08 16.80
N LEU A 324 7.16 0.18 15.66
CA LEU A 324 7.73 -0.97 14.96
C LEU A 324 8.91 -1.61 15.73
N PHE A 325 9.45 -0.93 16.73
CA PHE A 325 10.52 -1.38 17.61
C PHE A 325 10.14 -1.36 19.10
N ASP A 326 8.85 -1.29 19.42
CA ASP A 326 8.36 -1.31 20.81
C ASP A 326 8.73 -2.64 21.50
N GLU A 327 9.56 -2.59 22.55
CA GLU A 327 10.00 -3.77 23.31
C GLU A 327 8.87 -4.50 24.03
N SER A 328 7.72 -3.85 24.24
CA SER A 328 6.54 -4.49 24.82
C SER A 328 5.73 -5.30 23.81
N GLU A 329 5.88 -4.98 22.51
CA GLU A 329 5.16 -5.65 21.43
C GLU A 329 6.02 -6.68 20.69
N TRP A 330 7.31 -6.41 20.52
CA TRP A 330 8.22 -7.24 19.74
C TRP A 330 9.22 -7.93 20.66
N GLU A 331 9.30 -9.26 20.59
CA GLU A 331 10.17 -10.05 21.47
C GLU A 331 11.66 -9.77 21.20
N THR A 332 12.03 -9.51 19.94
CA THR A 332 13.40 -9.16 19.52
C THR A 332 13.40 -7.97 18.56
N PRO A 333 13.08 -6.74 19.01
CA PRO A 333 12.69 -5.63 18.12
C PRO A 333 13.81 -5.21 17.15
N HIS A 334 15.07 -5.32 17.57
CA HIS A 334 16.22 -4.92 16.77
C HIS A 334 16.83 -6.05 15.91
N CYS A 335 16.24 -7.26 15.98
CA CYS A 335 16.68 -8.41 15.20
C CYS A 335 15.71 -8.67 14.06
N PHE A 336 16.22 -9.12 12.92
CA PHE A 336 15.38 -9.61 11.83
C PHE A 336 14.91 -11.02 12.19
N ASN A 337 13.65 -11.15 12.59
CA ASN A 337 13.08 -12.39 13.09
C ASN A 337 11.66 -12.61 12.52
N PRO A 338 11.52 -13.43 11.46
CA PRO A 338 10.20 -13.77 10.90
C PRO A 338 9.23 -14.38 11.93
N GLY A 339 9.74 -14.95 13.03
CA GLY A 339 8.94 -15.49 14.12
C GLY A 339 8.03 -14.48 14.80
N HIS A 340 8.29 -13.17 14.67
CA HIS A 340 7.37 -12.14 15.17
C HIS A 340 5.96 -12.27 14.56
N PHE A 341 5.88 -12.73 13.31
CA PHE A 341 4.64 -12.89 12.54
C PHE A 341 4.19 -14.34 12.40
N LEU A 342 4.71 -15.25 13.23
CA LEU A 342 4.28 -16.66 13.26
C LEU A 342 3.70 -17.00 14.64
N ASP A 343 2.64 -17.81 14.66
CA ASP A 343 2.14 -18.43 15.88
C ASP A 343 2.91 -19.72 16.24
N LYS A 344 2.47 -20.43 17.28
CA LYS A 344 3.16 -21.64 17.77
C LYS A 344 3.04 -22.80 16.78
N GLU A 345 2.04 -22.75 15.92
CA GLU A 345 1.71 -23.73 14.89
C GLU A 345 2.39 -23.39 13.55
N GLY A 346 3.14 -22.29 13.48
CA GLY A 346 3.84 -21.82 12.29
C GLY A 346 2.93 -21.17 11.25
N GLN A 347 1.70 -20.80 11.62
CA GLN A 347 0.80 -20.03 10.77
C GLN A 347 1.06 -18.54 10.91
N PHE A 348 0.72 -17.80 9.86
CA PHE A 348 0.88 -16.35 9.85
C PHE A 348 -0.07 -15.70 10.86
N ARG A 349 0.48 -14.86 11.74
CA ARG A 349 -0.27 -14.00 12.67
C ARG A 349 -0.05 -12.52 12.33
N ARG A 350 -1.13 -11.77 12.18
CA ARG A 350 -1.05 -10.30 12.08
C ARG A 350 -0.80 -9.71 13.48
N ARG A 351 0.04 -8.67 13.55
CA ARG A 351 0.31 -7.90 14.78
C ARG A 351 -0.31 -6.52 14.66
N ASP A 352 -1.02 -6.06 15.69
CA ASP A 352 -1.65 -4.72 15.67
C ASP A 352 -0.61 -3.59 15.65
N ALA A 353 0.54 -3.80 16.29
CA ALA A 353 1.68 -2.88 16.25
C ALA A 353 2.39 -2.82 14.87
N PHE A 354 1.98 -3.64 13.89
CA PHE A 354 2.55 -3.61 12.55
C PHE A 354 1.91 -2.51 11.69
N LEU A 355 2.48 -1.31 11.76
CA LEU A 355 1.94 -0.11 11.12
C LEU A 355 2.90 0.56 10.10
N PRO A 356 3.56 -0.19 9.18
CA PRO A 356 4.48 0.43 8.22
C PRO A 356 3.78 1.36 7.22
N PHE A 357 2.46 1.23 7.07
CA PHE A 357 1.62 2.05 6.18
C PHE A 357 0.75 3.05 6.93
N SER A 358 1.11 3.37 8.18
CA SER A 358 0.22 4.05 9.13
C SER A 358 -1.07 3.25 9.39
N LEU A 359 -2.08 3.89 9.97
CA LEU A 359 -3.40 3.32 10.17
C LEU A 359 -4.30 3.80 9.03
N ASP A 360 -5.06 2.90 8.45
CA ASP A 360 -6.11 3.28 7.50
C ASP A 360 -7.30 3.96 8.22
N GLU A 361 -8.20 4.61 7.48
CA GLU A 361 -9.38 5.25 8.08
C GLU A 361 -10.28 4.28 8.86
N THR A 362 -10.25 2.99 8.54
CA THR A 362 -11.10 1.97 9.18
C THR A 362 -10.51 1.45 10.49
N GLU A 363 -9.19 1.50 10.64
CA GLU A 363 -8.41 1.17 11.83
C GLU A 363 -8.24 2.40 12.74
N LEU A 364 -8.16 3.62 12.19
CA LEU A 364 -8.20 4.88 12.94
C LEU A 364 -9.50 5.06 13.75
N LEU A 365 -10.58 4.39 13.34
CA LEU A 365 -11.86 4.39 14.04
C LEU A 365 -11.94 3.34 15.16
N THR A 366 -10.96 2.46 15.28
CA THR A 366 -10.88 1.47 16.37
C THR A 366 -9.86 1.92 17.41
N VAL A 367 -10.32 2.13 18.64
CA VAL A 367 -9.45 2.34 19.78
C VAL A 367 -9.00 0.96 20.29
N PRO A 368 -7.70 0.71 20.51
CA PRO A 368 -7.23 -0.56 21.07
C PRO A 368 -7.94 -0.89 22.39
N ASP A 369 -8.31 -2.16 22.59
CA ASP A 369 -8.94 -2.61 23.83
C ASP A 369 -8.06 -2.25 25.04
N GLY A 370 -8.61 -1.47 25.97
CA GLY A 370 -7.91 -1.01 27.18
C GLY A 370 -7.37 0.41 27.14
N TRP A 371 -7.40 1.11 25.99
CA TRP A 371 -7.05 2.52 25.93
C TRP A 371 -8.10 3.37 26.66
N LYS A 372 -7.72 3.93 27.80
CA LYS A 372 -8.53 4.86 28.60
C LYS A 372 -7.85 6.21 28.57
N GLU A 373 -8.51 7.24 28.04
CA GLU A 373 -8.02 8.60 28.22
C GLU A 373 -7.94 8.90 29.73
N PRO A 374 -6.76 9.28 30.25
CA PRO A 374 -6.65 9.62 31.66
C PRO A 374 -7.53 10.85 31.95
N LYS A 375 -8.38 10.75 32.97
CA LYS A 375 -9.21 11.88 33.40
C LYS A 375 -8.31 13.02 33.87
N PHE A 376 -8.62 14.25 33.45
CA PHE A 376 -7.94 15.44 33.94
C PHE A 376 -8.18 15.57 35.46
N THR A 377 -7.11 15.54 36.25
CA THR A 377 -7.22 15.58 37.71
C THR A 377 -6.79 16.92 38.28
N ARG A 378 -6.98 17.12 39.59
CA ARG A 378 -6.58 18.36 40.26
C ARG A 378 -5.06 18.52 40.32
N GLU A 379 -4.33 17.41 40.25
CA GLU A 379 -2.87 17.36 40.20
C GLU A 379 -2.31 17.87 38.86
N ASP A 380 -3.09 17.76 37.77
CA ASP A 380 -2.69 18.29 36.45
C ASP A 380 -2.73 19.83 36.40
N ASN A 381 -3.55 20.46 37.25
CA ASN A 381 -3.64 21.92 37.36
C ASN A 381 -3.80 22.38 38.83
N PRO A 382 -2.74 22.29 39.65
CA PRO A 382 -2.83 22.54 41.09
C PRO A 382 -3.08 24.00 41.44
N LYS A 383 -2.79 24.93 40.51
CA LYS A 383 -2.93 26.37 40.72
C LYS A 383 -4.24 26.95 40.15
N GLY A 384 -5.05 26.13 39.48
CA GLY A 384 -6.27 26.57 38.80
C GLY A 384 -6.00 27.43 37.58
N LEU A 385 -7.05 27.98 36.98
CA LEU A 385 -6.93 28.88 35.84
C LEU A 385 -6.46 30.28 36.28
N LEU A 386 -5.51 30.85 35.54
CA LEU A 386 -4.96 32.19 35.81
C LEU A 386 -5.88 33.32 35.32
N GLU A 387 -6.73 33.03 34.34
CA GLU A 387 -7.63 33.97 33.68
C GLU A 387 -9.07 33.42 33.66
N GLU A 388 -10.04 34.32 33.74
CA GLU A 388 -11.46 33.96 33.64
C GLU A 388 -11.86 33.84 32.16
N SER A 389 -12.43 32.70 31.80
CA SER A 389 -12.99 32.42 30.46
C SER A 389 -14.50 32.43 30.55
N SER A 390 -15.16 33.11 29.61
CA SER A 390 -16.61 33.30 29.57
C SER A 390 -17.19 32.96 28.21
N PHE A 391 -18.38 32.35 28.19
CA PHE A 391 -19.19 32.19 27.00
C PHE A 391 -20.63 32.62 27.26
N ALA A 392 -21.21 33.36 26.32
CA ALA A 392 -22.62 33.75 26.34
C ALA A 392 -23.36 33.15 25.14
N THR A 393 -24.66 32.88 25.29
CA THR A 393 -25.55 32.44 24.21
C THR A 393 -26.94 33.01 24.41
N LEU A 394 -27.51 33.58 23.34
CA LEU A 394 -28.88 34.11 23.34
C LEU A 394 -29.91 32.98 23.24
N PHE A 395 -31.08 33.17 23.84
CA PHE A 395 -32.20 32.24 23.72
C PHE A 395 -33.48 32.93 23.22
N PRO A 396 -34.34 32.21 22.47
CA PRO A 396 -35.63 32.75 22.03
C PRO A 396 -36.59 33.03 23.20
N LYS A 397 -37.40 34.09 23.09
CA LYS A 397 -38.34 34.51 24.15
C LYS A 397 -39.30 33.41 24.63
N TYR A 398 -39.72 32.49 23.76
CA TYR A 398 -40.59 31.39 24.15
C TYR A 398 -39.93 30.38 25.12
N ARG A 399 -38.59 30.39 25.24
CA ARG A 399 -37.83 29.53 26.16
C ARG A 399 -37.71 30.10 27.57
N GLU A 400 -38.03 31.39 27.76
CA GLU A 400 -37.83 32.12 29.02
C GLU A 400 -38.46 31.40 30.22
N ALA A 401 -39.72 30.95 30.10
CA ALA A 401 -40.44 30.27 31.18
C ALA A 401 -39.75 28.95 31.59
N TYR A 402 -39.33 28.16 30.61
CA TYR A 402 -38.64 26.88 30.85
C TYR A 402 -37.25 27.10 31.45
N LEU A 403 -36.47 28.05 30.89
CA LEU A 403 -35.13 28.35 31.38
C LEU A 403 -35.18 28.85 32.82
N LYS A 404 -36.16 29.68 33.17
CA LYS A 404 -36.36 30.17 34.55
C LYS A 404 -36.66 29.02 35.52
N GLU A 405 -37.40 28.00 35.09
CA GLU A 405 -37.73 26.82 35.90
C GLU A 405 -36.51 25.91 36.10
N CYS A 406 -35.75 25.62 35.04
CA CYS A 406 -34.61 24.69 35.12
C CYS A 406 -33.29 25.35 35.56
N TRP A 407 -33.19 26.68 35.58
CA TRP A 407 -31.94 27.40 35.87
C TRP A 407 -31.27 27.01 37.21
N PRO A 408 -32.00 26.84 38.33
CA PRO A 408 -31.37 26.43 39.58
C PRO A 408 -30.68 25.06 39.49
N LEU A 409 -31.21 24.15 38.66
CA LEU A 409 -30.60 22.84 38.42
C LEU A 409 -29.31 22.97 37.60
N VAL A 410 -29.33 23.83 36.58
CA VAL A 410 -28.15 24.17 35.76
C VAL A 410 -27.05 24.78 36.62
N GLN A 411 -27.39 25.72 37.50
CA GLN A 411 -26.43 26.37 38.41
C GLN A 411 -25.82 25.36 39.39
N LYS A 412 -26.62 24.43 39.91
CA LYS A 412 -26.12 23.36 40.79
C LYS A 412 -25.15 22.43 40.05
N ALA A 413 -25.55 21.93 38.88
CA ALA A 413 -24.73 21.02 38.08
C ALA A 413 -23.39 21.64 37.65
N LEU A 414 -23.39 22.91 37.25
CA LEU A 414 -22.17 23.63 36.88
C LEU A 414 -21.34 24.06 38.10
N GLY A 415 -22.00 24.32 39.24
CA GLY A 415 -21.34 24.63 40.51
C GLY A 415 -20.47 23.48 41.02
N ASP A 416 -20.91 22.23 40.83
CA ASP A 416 -20.14 21.03 41.22
C ASP A 416 -18.80 20.89 40.47
N VAL A 417 -18.69 21.50 39.28
CA VAL A 417 -17.45 21.59 38.49
C VAL A 417 -16.80 22.97 38.55
N PHE A 418 -17.19 23.80 39.53
CA PHE A 418 -16.68 25.14 39.78
C PHE A 418 -16.87 26.13 38.62
N ILE A 419 -17.92 25.97 37.81
CA ILE A 419 -18.31 26.91 36.76
C ILE A 419 -19.48 27.77 37.25
N ASN A 420 -19.37 29.09 37.09
CA ASN A 420 -20.46 30.02 37.37
C ASN A 420 -21.40 30.11 36.17
N ALA A 421 -22.71 30.24 36.42
CA ALA A 421 -23.73 30.37 35.37
C ALA A 421 -24.77 31.44 35.73
N THR A 422 -25.01 32.37 34.81
CA THR A 422 -25.97 33.47 34.93
C THR A 422 -27.00 33.47 33.80
N LEU A 423 -28.24 33.82 34.12
CA LEU A 423 -29.36 33.96 33.19
C LEU A 423 -29.84 35.40 33.22
N ASP A 424 -29.74 36.09 32.10
CA ASP A 424 -30.26 37.44 31.90
C ASP A 424 -31.56 37.37 31.11
N LEU A 425 -32.68 37.63 31.78
CA LEU A 425 -34.01 37.66 31.15
C LEU A 425 -34.29 38.97 30.41
N ILE A 426 -33.52 40.03 30.68
CA ILE A 426 -33.67 41.34 30.02
C ILE A 426 -33.00 41.29 28.66
N GLU A 427 -31.77 40.78 28.60
CA GLU A 427 -31.03 40.61 27.35
C GLU A 427 -31.41 39.31 26.61
N GLY A 428 -32.05 38.37 27.30
CA GLY A 428 -32.37 37.04 26.75
C GLY A 428 -31.10 36.20 26.53
N SER A 429 -30.15 36.28 27.45
CA SER A 429 -28.83 35.63 27.35
C SER A 429 -28.55 34.69 28.53
N MET A 430 -27.81 33.61 28.24
CA MET A 430 -27.23 32.71 29.25
C MET A 430 -25.73 32.81 29.17
N THR A 431 -25.07 32.92 30.30
CA THR A 431 -23.61 33.10 30.38
C THR A 431 -23.00 32.10 31.36
N VAL A 432 -21.87 31.51 30.98
CA VAL A 432 -21.08 30.60 31.82
C VAL A 432 -19.64 31.07 31.89
N ASN A 433 -19.08 31.10 33.11
CA ASN A 433 -17.74 31.64 33.38
C ASN A 433 -16.93 30.69 34.26
N THR A 434 -15.63 30.56 33.99
CA THR A 434 -14.71 29.89 34.92
C THR A 434 -14.56 30.70 36.20
N THR A 435 -14.18 30.02 37.27
CA THR A 435 -13.83 30.64 38.55
C THR A 435 -12.39 30.30 38.91
N LYS A 436 -11.83 30.99 39.90
CA LYS A 436 -10.50 30.65 40.46
C LYS A 436 -10.41 29.23 41.05
N LYS A 437 -11.56 28.58 41.29
CA LYS A 437 -11.65 27.19 41.77
C LYS A 437 -11.77 26.18 40.63
N THR A 438 -12.01 26.62 39.40
CA THR A 438 -12.02 25.75 38.22
C THR A 438 -10.61 25.22 37.97
N PHE A 439 -10.45 23.91 38.16
CA PHE A 439 -9.18 23.23 37.89
C PHE A 439 -9.19 22.60 36.50
N ASP A 440 -10.33 22.05 36.05
CA ASP A 440 -10.52 21.43 34.73
C ASP A 440 -10.82 22.50 33.66
N PRO A 441 -9.89 22.81 32.73
CA PRO A 441 -10.10 23.78 31.67
C PRO A 441 -11.19 23.37 30.67
N TYR A 442 -11.57 22.08 30.61
CA TYR A 442 -12.62 21.60 29.69
C TYR A 442 -14.02 21.77 30.26
N ALA A 443 -14.16 21.99 31.57
CA ALA A 443 -15.46 22.19 32.22
C ALA A 443 -16.24 23.39 31.62
N ILE A 444 -15.54 24.46 31.21
CA ILE A 444 -16.17 25.64 30.61
C ILE A 444 -16.67 25.38 29.18
N LEU A 445 -15.99 24.54 28.41
CA LEU A 445 -16.45 24.15 27.07
C LEU A 445 -17.70 23.27 27.18
N ARG A 446 -17.73 22.36 28.17
CA ARG A 446 -18.91 21.56 28.49
C ARG A 446 -20.10 22.44 28.91
N ALA A 447 -19.84 23.46 29.73
CA ALA A 447 -20.84 24.42 30.17
C ALA A 447 -21.37 25.28 29.01
N ARG A 448 -20.51 25.70 28.07
CA ARG A 448 -20.89 26.42 26.85
C ARG A 448 -21.84 25.58 25.99
N ASP A 449 -21.54 24.30 25.81
CA ASP A 449 -22.34 23.44 24.95
C ASP A 449 -23.70 23.11 25.60
N LEU A 450 -23.73 22.97 26.93
CA LEU A 450 -24.97 22.88 27.72
C LEU A 450 -25.90 24.08 27.48
N ILE A 451 -25.41 25.32 27.62
CA ILE A 451 -26.27 26.51 27.41
C ILE A 451 -26.72 26.66 25.95
N LYS A 452 -25.91 26.22 24.97
CA LYS A 452 -26.30 26.19 23.56
C LYS A 452 -27.45 25.21 23.28
N LEU A 453 -27.47 24.05 23.94
CA LEU A 453 -28.56 23.09 23.80
C LEU A 453 -29.85 23.59 24.44
N LEU A 454 -29.75 24.19 25.62
CA LEU A 454 -30.88 24.79 26.31
C LEU A 454 -31.54 25.89 25.45
N ALA A 455 -30.72 26.68 24.73
CA ALA A 455 -31.19 27.67 23.76
C ALA A 455 -31.89 27.03 22.52
N ARG A 456 -31.50 25.81 22.13
CA ARG A 456 -32.05 25.03 21.00
C ARG A 456 -33.23 24.13 21.40
N SER A 457 -33.88 24.39 22.52
CA SER A 457 -35.07 23.67 22.98
C SER A 457 -34.86 22.23 23.44
N VAL A 458 -33.63 21.84 23.78
CA VAL A 458 -33.38 20.53 24.40
C VAL A 458 -33.69 20.61 25.91
N PRO A 459 -34.48 19.66 26.47
CA PRO A 459 -34.78 19.64 27.89
C PRO A 459 -33.55 19.32 28.76
N PHE A 460 -33.41 20.00 29.89
CA PHE A 460 -32.32 19.79 30.85
C PHE A 460 -32.25 18.35 31.35
N GLU A 461 -33.37 17.64 31.54
CA GLU A 461 -33.36 16.24 32.00
C GLU A 461 -32.77 15.29 30.95
N GLN A 462 -32.95 15.60 29.67
CA GLN A 462 -32.31 14.87 28.59
C GLN A 462 -30.82 15.18 28.55
N ILE A 463 -30.46 16.46 28.69
CA ILE A 463 -29.06 16.87 28.71
C ILE A 463 -28.36 16.26 29.93
N ASP A 464 -28.95 16.28 31.13
CA ASP A 464 -28.40 15.71 32.36
C ASP A 464 -28.18 14.19 32.27
N LYS A 465 -29.07 13.45 31.61
CA LYS A 465 -28.84 12.04 31.28
C LYS A 465 -27.70 11.85 30.29
N GLU A 466 -27.62 12.69 29.26
CA GLU A 466 -26.53 12.65 28.27
C GLU A 466 -25.18 13.16 28.84
N LEU A 467 -25.22 14.02 29.87
CA LEU A 467 -24.10 14.50 30.69
C LEU A 467 -23.61 13.39 31.64
N ALA A 468 -24.54 12.68 32.31
CA ALA A 468 -24.24 11.59 33.23
C ALA A 468 -23.73 10.33 32.51
N THR A 469 -24.22 10.06 31.31
CA THR A 469 -23.71 8.98 30.44
C THR A 469 -22.40 9.38 29.72
N GLY A 470 -22.05 10.68 29.72
CA GLY A 470 -20.88 11.22 29.03
C GLY A 470 -20.97 11.20 27.51
N GLU A 471 -22.10 10.77 26.94
CA GLU A 471 -22.28 10.56 25.50
C GLU A 471 -22.36 11.88 24.72
N PHE A 472 -22.80 12.96 25.36
CA PHE A 472 -22.95 14.24 24.68
C PHE A 472 -21.60 14.85 24.28
N PHE A 473 -20.60 14.67 25.13
CA PHE A 473 -19.24 15.20 24.96
C PHE A 473 -18.37 14.41 23.99
N LEU A 474 -18.89 13.28 23.50
CA LEU A 474 -18.24 12.53 22.45
C LEU A 474 -18.13 13.42 21.21
N ARG A 475 -16.91 13.63 20.71
CA ARG A 475 -16.66 14.31 19.43
C ARG A 475 -17.46 13.62 18.32
N GLU A 476 -17.69 14.30 17.20
CA GLU A 476 -18.32 13.64 16.04
C GLU A 476 -17.57 12.36 15.64
N SER A 477 -16.25 12.35 15.71
CA SER A 477 -15.42 11.16 15.48
C SER A 477 -15.74 10.03 16.45
N GLU A 478 -16.01 10.34 17.72
CA GLU A 478 -16.34 9.36 18.76
C GLU A 478 -17.78 8.85 18.66
N LYS A 479 -18.72 9.69 18.20
CA LYS A 479 -20.09 9.28 17.85
C LYS A 479 -20.08 8.36 16.61
N ARG A 480 -19.29 8.70 15.58
CA ARG A 480 -19.06 7.85 14.40
C ARG A 480 -18.39 6.52 14.80
N ARG A 481 -17.40 6.54 15.70
CA ARG A 481 -16.75 5.36 16.31
C ARG A 481 -17.76 4.42 16.97
N LYS A 482 -18.62 4.92 17.84
CA LYS A 482 -19.62 4.10 18.55
C LYS A 482 -20.58 3.41 17.56
N LYS A 483 -21.09 4.17 16.58
CA LYS A 483 -21.96 3.64 15.51
C LYS A 483 -21.26 2.56 14.68
N MET A 484 -19.99 2.74 14.35
CA MET A 484 -19.20 1.74 13.63
C MET A 484 -18.89 0.49 14.47
N ASN A 485 -18.60 0.65 15.76
CA ASN A 485 -18.40 -0.48 16.67
C ASN A 485 -19.68 -1.32 16.83
N GLU A 486 -20.84 -0.68 16.89
CA GLU A 486 -22.14 -1.37 16.87
C GLU A 486 -22.38 -2.14 15.56
N ILE A 487 -21.95 -1.58 14.42
CA ILE A 487 -22.01 -2.26 13.12
C ILE A 487 -21.04 -3.46 13.09
N LYS A 488 -19.80 -3.29 13.53
CA LYS A 488 -18.79 -4.37 13.60
C LYS A 488 -19.25 -5.49 14.53
N ALA A 489 -19.80 -5.16 15.71
CA ALA A 489 -20.36 -6.14 16.64
C ALA A 489 -21.51 -6.94 16.00
N LYS A 490 -22.44 -6.26 15.31
CA LYS A 490 -23.54 -6.91 14.56
C LYS A 490 -23.02 -7.79 13.42
N GLN A 491 -21.97 -7.36 12.72
CA GLN A 491 -21.35 -8.14 11.64
C GLN A 491 -20.62 -9.37 12.18
N ALA A 492 -19.89 -9.26 13.30
CA ALA A 492 -19.24 -10.36 13.98
C ALA A 492 -20.24 -11.38 14.55
N GLU A 493 -21.35 -10.90 15.11
CA GLU A 493 -22.44 -11.78 15.57
C GLU A 493 -23.11 -12.49 14.39
N ALA A 494 -23.30 -11.80 13.26
CA ALA A 494 -23.86 -12.39 12.05
C ALA A 494 -22.91 -13.41 11.39
N SER A 495 -21.60 -13.17 11.38
CA SER A 495 -20.61 -14.11 10.86
C SER A 495 -20.51 -15.35 11.75
N SER A 496 -20.49 -15.18 13.08
CA SER A 496 -20.53 -16.28 14.06
C SER A 496 -21.79 -17.13 13.88
N LYS A 497 -22.98 -16.53 13.76
CA LYS A 497 -24.23 -17.25 13.47
C LYS A 497 -24.19 -18.01 12.14
N ARG A 498 -23.57 -17.44 11.09
CA ARG A 498 -23.37 -18.14 9.80
C ARG A 498 -22.40 -19.32 9.92
N GLN A 499 -21.37 -19.19 10.76
CA GLN A 499 -20.40 -20.24 11.01
C GLN A 499 -21.03 -21.40 11.80
N GLU A 500 -21.84 -21.10 12.82
CA GLU A 500 -22.65 -22.10 13.53
C GLU A 500 -23.67 -22.80 12.61
N GLN A 501 -24.31 -22.06 11.69
CA GLN A 501 -25.20 -22.66 10.69
C GLN A 501 -24.46 -23.60 9.73
N ARG A 502 -23.22 -23.26 9.35
CA ARG A 502 -22.37 -24.12 8.50
C ARG A 502 -21.88 -25.38 9.23
N GLN A 503 -21.76 -25.32 10.55
CA GLN A 503 -21.38 -26.47 11.40
C GLN A 503 -22.56 -27.40 11.74
N LYS A 504 -23.81 -26.99 11.49
CA LYS A 504 -24.96 -27.89 11.58
C LYS A 504 -24.95 -28.85 10.40
N ALA A 505 -25.15 -30.15 10.68
CA ALA A 505 -25.21 -31.18 9.65
C ALA A 505 -26.26 -30.81 8.59
N PHE A 506 -25.86 -30.81 7.32
CA PHE A 506 -26.74 -30.53 6.20
C PHE A 506 -27.86 -31.57 6.15
N VAL A 507 -29.09 -31.14 6.45
CA VAL A 507 -30.30 -31.95 6.26
C VAL A 507 -30.94 -31.50 4.95
N PRO A 508 -30.91 -32.32 3.88
CA PRO A 508 -31.60 -32.00 2.64
C PRO A 508 -33.09 -31.75 2.94
N PRO A 509 -33.70 -30.68 2.44
CA PRO A 509 -35.12 -30.44 2.65
C PRO A 509 -35.92 -31.59 2.04
N LYS A 510 -36.75 -32.27 2.84
CA LYS A 510 -37.66 -33.30 2.34
C LYS A 510 -38.61 -32.68 1.32
N GLU A 511 -38.51 -33.13 0.08
CA GLU A 511 -39.47 -32.77 -0.97
C GLU A 511 -40.88 -33.10 -0.50
N LYS A 512 -41.78 -32.11 -0.55
CA LYS A 512 -43.17 -32.33 -0.17
C LYS A 512 -43.82 -33.26 -1.19
N PRO A 513 -44.47 -34.35 -0.77
CA PRO A 513 -45.20 -35.21 -1.69
C PRO A 513 -46.34 -34.41 -2.32
N VAL A 514 -46.43 -34.45 -3.64
CA VAL A 514 -47.48 -33.78 -4.42
C VAL A 514 -48.83 -34.46 -4.12
N LEU A 515 -49.55 -33.91 -3.14
CA LEU A 515 -50.93 -34.28 -2.84
C LEU A 515 -51.87 -33.57 -3.82
N LYS A 516 -52.39 -34.33 -4.79
CA LYS A 516 -53.62 -33.98 -5.52
C LYS A 516 -54.76 -33.80 -4.52
N LYS A 517 -55.30 -32.59 -4.39
CA LYS A 517 -56.65 -32.35 -3.84
C LYS A 517 -57.41 -31.32 -4.67
N SER A 518 -58.65 -31.68 -4.92
CA SER A 518 -59.62 -31.12 -5.86
C SER A 518 -60.66 -30.20 -5.20
N LYS A 519 -61.28 -29.33 -6.04
CA LYS A 519 -62.59 -28.60 -5.94
C LYS A 519 -62.61 -27.20 -5.28
N PRO A 520 -63.59 -26.32 -5.60
CA PRO A 520 -64.36 -26.10 -6.85
C PRO A 520 -64.45 -24.60 -7.27
N ALA A 521 -65.19 -24.34 -8.36
CA ALA A 521 -65.15 -23.17 -9.24
C ALA A 521 -65.83 -21.87 -8.77
N THR A 522 -65.33 -20.73 -9.30
CA THR A 522 -66.14 -19.59 -9.75
C THR A 522 -65.52 -18.91 -10.98
N ALA A 523 -66.33 -18.90 -12.05
CA ALA A 523 -66.44 -17.96 -13.18
C ALA A 523 -65.21 -17.56 -14.03
N GLU A 524 -65.32 -18.01 -15.28
CA GLU A 524 -64.65 -17.66 -16.54
C GLU A 524 -64.04 -16.25 -16.69
N ASN A 525 -62.79 -16.21 -17.18
CA ASN A 525 -62.38 -15.26 -18.22
C ASN A 525 -61.64 -16.06 -19.30
N LYS A 526 -62.34 -16.36 -20.40
CA LYS A 526 -61.80 -17.01 -21.60
C LYS A 526 -60.73 -16.11 -22.23
N ILE A 527 -59.51 -16.63 -22.33
CA ILE A 527 -58.42 -16.00 -23.08
C ILE A 527 -58.68 -16.23 -24.58
N ASP A 528 -58.82 -15.15 -25.34
CA ASP A 528 -59.05 -15.17 -26.78
C ASP A 528 -57.75 -15.52 -27.55
N ILE A 529 -57.65 -16.79 -27.94
CA ILE A 529 -56.53 -17.36 -28.69
C ILE A 529 -56.44 -16.77 -30.11
N GLN A 530 -57.54 -16.21 -30.64
CA GLN A 530 -57.61 -15.64 -31.98
C GLN A 530 -56.91 -14.27 -32.03
N ALA A 531 -57.12 -13.43 -31.00
CA ALA A 531 -56.42 -12.15 -30.85
C ALA A 531 -54.89 -12.31 -30.72
N ILE A 532 -54.43 -13.38 -30.07
CA ILE A 532 -53.00 -13.70 -29.93
C ILE A 532 -52.44 -14.21 -31.27
N LYS A 533 -53.18 -15.05 -32.00
CA LYS A 533 -52.76 -15.53 -33.33
C LYS A 533 -52.68 -14.39 -34.34
N GLU A 534 -53.55 -13.38 -34.29
CA GLU A 534 -53.46 -12.20 -35.15
C GLU A 534 -52.26 -11.31 -34.82
N LYS A 535 -51.94 -11.11 -33.53
CA LYS A 535 -50.74 -10.37 -33.11
C LYS A 535 -49.44 -11.04 -33.58
N VAL A 536 -49.37 -12.38 -33.53
CA VAL A 536 -48.23 -13.16 -34.03
C VAL A 536 -48.14 -13.11 -35.57
N LYS A 537 -49.28 -13.05 -36.28
CA LYS A 537 -49.31 -12.88 -37.74
C LYS A 537 -48.85 -11.49 -38.18
N LYS A 538 -49.22 -10.43 -37.44
CA LYS A 538 -48.74 -9.05 -37.67
C LYS A 538 -47.24 -8.89 -37.41
N ALA A 539 -46.67 -9.65 -36.46
CA ALA A 539 -45.23 -9.63 -36.18
C ALA A 539 -44.38 -10.37 -37.24
N LYS A 540 -44.95 -11.36 -37.96
CA LYS A 540 -44.23 -12.13 -39.00
C LYS A 540 -44.11 -11.44 -40.37
N ASN A 541 -44.77 -10.30 -40.60
CA ASN A 541 -44.72 -9.57 -41.88
C ASN A 541 -43.77 -8.37 -41.91
N LYS A 542 -42.99 -8.11 -40.85
CA LYS A 542 -41.93 -7.08 -40.88
C LYS A 542 -40.58 -7.73 -41.22
N LYS A 543 -40.31 -7.89 -42.52
CA LYS A 543 -38.99 -8.33 -43.02
C LYS A 543 -37.94 -7.27 -42.69
N LEU A 544 -36.91 -7.66 -41.92
CA LEU A 544 -35.62 -6.98 -41.87
C LEU A 544 -34.88 -7.29 -43.18
N GLY A 545 -34.77 -6.28 -44.06
CA GLY A 545 -33.92 -6.32 -45.25
C GLY A 545 -32.52 -5.80 -44.93
N ALA A 546 -31.51 -6.43 -45.54
CA ALA A 546 -30.08 -6.12 -45.46
C ALA A 546 -29.73 -4.72 -46.04
N PRO A 547 -28.50 -4.19 -45.82
CA PRO A 547 -28.16 -2.77 -45.98
C PRO A 547 -28.06 -2.32 -47.45
N PRO A 548 -28.16 -0.99 -47.72
CA PRO A 548 -28.18 -0.48 -49.09
C PRO A 548 -26.79 -0.45 -49.74
N VAL A 549 -26.75 -0.93 -50.99
CA VAL A 549 -25.75 -0.61 -52.00
C VAL A 549 -26.30 0.58 -52.80
N ASN A 550 -25.47 1.60 -53.07
CA ASN A 550 -25.76 2.68 -54.03
C ASN A 550 -24.86 2.55 -55.27
N PRO A 551 -25.25 3.12 -56.43
CA PRO A 551 -25.14 2.47 -57.73
C PRO A 551 -24.06 3.05 -58.66
N GLU A 552 -23.71 2.25 -59.67
CA GLU A 552 -22.93 2.65 -60.85
C GLU A 552 -23.69 3.63 -61.78
N THR A 553 -22.93 4.62 -62.26
CA THR A 553 -22.84 5.17 -63.64
C THR A 553 -24.10 5.33 -64.52
N PRO A 554 -24.32 6.53 -65.11
CA PRO A 554 -24.94 6.67 -66.42
C PRO A 554 -23.90 6.89 -67.52
N ALA A 555 -24.11 6.21 -68.64
CA ALA A 555 -23.35 6.35 -69.87
C ALA A 555 -23.51 7.74 -70.54
N ALA A 556 -22.54 8.04 -71.38
CA ALA A 556 -22.28 9.27 -72.14
C ALA A 556 -23.46 9.90 -72.90
N LYS A 557 -23.49 11.25 -72.95
CA LYS A 557 -23.36 12.03 -74.19
C LYS A 557 -23.21 13.55 -73.93
N ASP A 558 -22.29 14.11 -74.71
CA ASP A 558 -22.20 15.48 -75.23
C ASP A 558 -22.08 16.71 -74.30
N GLY A 559 -20.90 17.36 -74.41
CA GLY A 559 -20.89 18.73 -74.94
C GLY A 559 -20.49 19.88 -74.01
N LYS A 560 -19.28 20.41 -74.26
CA LYS A 560 -18.86 21.84 -74.21
C LYS A 560 -18.51 22.49 -72.85
N ARG A 561 -17.20 22.78 -72.76
CA ARG A 561 -16.54 24.10 -72.56
C ARG A 561 -16.68 24.85 -71.21
N LYS A 562 -15.48 25.04 -70.63
CA LYS A 562 -14.81 26.32 -70.22
C LYS A 562 -14.92 26.84 -68.77
N LYS A 563 -13.70 27.12 -68.25
CA LYS A 563 -13.22 28.20 -67.36
C LYS A 563 -13.62 28.12 -65.87
N VAL A 564 -12.70 27.89 -64.93
CA VAL A 564 -11.59 28.74 -64.39
C VAL A 564 -12.07 29.73 -63.30
N LYS A 565 -11.37 29.67 -62.15
CA LYS A 565 -11.23 30.63 -61.02
C LYS A 565 -12.46 30.76 -60.10
N SER A 566 -12.30 30.91 -58.79
CA SER A 566 -11.16 31.43 -57.98
C SER A 566 -10.99 30.65 -56.70
#